data_AF-A0A397BBV0-F1
#
_entry.id   AF-A0A397BBV0-F1
#
_cell.length_a   1.000
_cell.length_b   1.000
_cell.length_c   1.000
_cell.angle_alpha   90.00
_cell.angle_beta   90.00
_cell.angle_gamma   90.00
#
_symmetry.space_group_name_H-M   'P 1'
#
loop_
_entity.id
_entity.type
_entity.pdbx_description
1 polymer ?
#
loop_
_entity_poly.entity_id
_entity_poly.type
_entity_poly.pdbx_seq_one_letter_code
_entity_poly.pdbx_strand_id
1 'polypeptide(L)'
;INKVIPAIKASFPSANKRVVLQHDNATPHASITDAELEAVSTDGWKFVLRRQPPNSPDLNALDLGFFASIQSLQYKSMSRTVDDVIRSTLAAFEELSYKKLESVFLTFQSVMRLILEHDGGNHYVLPHLKKAALRRAGLLMQNVSCPVSLLL
;
A
#
# COMPACT_ATOMS: atom_id res chain seq x y z
N ILE A 1 -6.83 10.70 -11.47
CA ILE A 1 -8.05 9.85 -11.50
C ILE A 1 -8.32 9.25 -12.90
N ASN A 2 -8.21 10.02 -13.98
CA ASN A 2 -8.59 9.64 -15.35
C ASN A 2 -7.88 8.39 -15.94
N LYS A 3 -6.68 8.04 -15.47
CA LYS A 3 -5.96 6.83 -15.91
C LYS A 3 -6.10 5.67 -14.92
N VAL A 4 -6.00 5.98 -13.62
CA VAL A 4 -5.98 4.99 -12.54
C VAL A 4 -7.33 4.28 -12.40
N ILE A 5 -8.44 5.03 -12.44
CA ILE A 5 -9.76 4.44 -12.20
C ILE A 5 -10.18 3.49 -13.32
N PRO A 6 -10.05 3.85 -14.62
CA PRO A 6 -10.31 2.89 -15.69
C PRO A 6 -9.43 1.64 -15.59
N ALA A 7 -8.14 1.77 -15.25
CA ALA A 7 -7.26 0.63 -15.07
C ALA A 7 -7.71 -0.29 -13.92
N ILE A 8 -8.15 0.28 -12.77
CA ILE A 8 -8.71 -0.51 -11.68
C ILE A 8 -9.95 -1.26 -12.14
N LYS A 9 -10.90 -0.60 -12.80
CA LYS A 9 -12.13 -1.26 -13.29
C LYS A 9 -11.85 -2.39 -14.27
N ALA A 10 -10.81 -2.24 -15.12
CA ALA A 10 -10.43 -3.23 -16.12
C ALA A 10 -9.66 -4.42 -15.54
N SER A 11 -8.82 -4.19 -14.54
CA SER A 11 -7.84 -5.18 -14.08
C SER A 11 -8.09 -5.75 -12.70
N PHE A 12 -9.04 -5.21 -11.91
CA PHE A 12 -9.28 -5.65 -10.54
C PHE A 12 -10.52 -6.57 -10.45
N PRO A 13 -10.34 -7.91 -10.42
CA PRO A 13 -11.44 -8.83 -10.23
C PRO A 13 -11.92 -8.73 -8.78
N SER A 14 -13.09 -8.16 -8.54
CA SER A 14 -13.62 -8.04 -7.18
C SER A 14 -15.11 -8.34 -7.09
N ALA A 15 -15.46 -9.14 -6.09
CA ALA A 15 -16.83 -9.29 -5.62
C ALA A 15 -17.34 -8.01 -4.91
N ASN A 16 -16.43 -7.20 -4.36
CA ASN A 16 -16.73 -5.93 -3.70
C ASN A 16 -16.08 -4.77 -4.47
N LYS A 17 -16.90 -3.97 -5.16
CA LYS A 17 -16.45 -2.86 -6.00
C LYS A 17 -16.26 -1.55 -5.22
N ARG A 18 -16.13 -1.59 -3.88
CA ARG A 18 -15.76 -0.44 -3.07
C ARG A 18 -14.24 -0.34 -2.93
N VAL A 19 -13.66 0.72 -3.47
CA VAL A 19 -12.21 0.99 -3.45
C VAL A 19 -11.93 2.23 -2.61
N VAL A 20 -10.99 2.08 -1.69
CA VAL A 20 -10.43 3.21 -0.93
C VAL A 20 -9.10 3.58 -1.56
N LEU A 21 -9.05 4.75 -2.20
CA LEU A 21 -7.81 5.35 -2.64
C LEU A 21 -7.15 6.01 -1.43
N GLN A 22 -5.88 5.70 -1.18
CA GLN A 22 -5.13 6.29 -0.09
C GLN A 22 -3.97 7.11 -0.61
N HIS A 23 -3.93 8.40 -0.28
CA HIS A 23 -2.87 9.33 -0.67
C HIS A 23 -2.30 10.06 0.56
N ASP A 24 -1.10 10.61 0.41
CA ASP A 24 -0.58 11.60 1.35
C ASP A 24 -1.23 12.98 1.16
N ASN A 25 -0.80 13.96 1.96
CA ASN A 25 -1.33 15.32 1.93
C ASN A 25 -0.49 16.27 1.05
N ALA A 26 0.32 15.77 0.11
CA ALA A 26 1.05 16.64 -0.81
C ALA A 26 0.10 17.54 -1.59
N THR A 27 0.48 18.82 -1.78
CA THR A 27 -0.38 19.85 -2.39
C THR A 27 -1.04 19.42 -3.71
N PRO A 28 -0.35 18.72 -4.64
CA PRO A 28 -0.99 18.25 -5.87
C PRO A 28 -2.15 17.28 -5.63
N HIS A 29 -2.15 16.50 -4.55
CA HIS A 29 -3.20 15.55 -4.23
C HIS A 29 -4.45 16.20 -3.62
N ALA A 30 -4.33 17.42 -3.10
CA ALA A 30 -5.47 18.18 -2.56
C ALA A 30 -6.52 18.51 -3.64
N SER A 31 -6.14 18.43 -4.92
CA SER A 31 -7.02 18.67 -6.06
C SER A 31 -8.10 17.60 -6.27
N ILE A 32 -7.94 16.39 -5.72
CA ILE A 32 -8.94 15.33 -5.87
C ILE A 32 -10.08 15.56 -4.87
N THR A 33 -11.29 15.76 -5.40
CA THR A 33 -12.50 16.06 -4.64
C THR A 33 -13.46 14.87 -4.56
N ASP A 34 -14.35 14.88 -3.57
CA ASP A 34 -15.41 13.86 -3.45
C ASP A 34 -16.36 13.88 -4.66
N ALA A 35 -16.64 15.05 -5.24
CA ALA A 35 -17.48 15.18 -6.42
C ALA A 35 -16.87 14.48 -7.64
N GLU A 36 -15.55 14.59 -7.84
CA GLU A 36 -14.86 13.88 -8.91
C GLU A 36 -14.87 12.37 -8.71
N LEU A 37 -14.78 11.90 -7.46
CA LEU A 37 -14.84 10.47 -7.13
C LEU A 37 -16.24 9.90 -7.26
N GLU A 38 -17.27 10.69 -6.97
CA GLU A 38 -18.66 10.32 -7.21
C GLU A 38 -18.93 10.18 -8.71
N ALA A 39 -18.47 11.14 -9.52
CA ALA A 39 -18.68 11.12 -10.98
C ALA A 39 -18.10 9.89 -11.68
N VAL A 40 -17.04 9.29 -11.13
CA VAL A 40 -16.37 8.09 -11.66
C VAL A 40 -16.83 6.79 -10.97
N SER A 41 -17.63 6.89 -9.92
CA SER A 41 -18.24 5.77 -9.18
C SER A 41 -19.46 5.22 -9.91
N THR A 42 -19.22 4.64 -11.07
CA THR A 42 -20.23 4.06 -11.97
C THR A 42 -20.13 2.54 -12.01
N ASP A 43 -21.13 1.87 -12.60
CA ASP A 43 -21.11 0.42 -12.87
C ASP A 43 -20.99 -0.45 -11.61
N GLY A 44 -21.60 0.05 -10.53
CA GLY A 44 -21.57 -0.53 -9.19
C GLY A 44 -20.24 -0.31 -8.44
N TRP A 45 -19.28 0.41 -9.01
CA TRP A 45 -18.07 0.81 -8.31
C TRP A 45 -18.30 2.01 -7.41
N LYS A 46 -17.66 2.00 -6.24
CA LYS A 46 -17.61 3.14 -5.34
C LYS A 46 -16.16 3.46 -4.99
N PHE A 47 -15.68 4.61 -5.43
CA PHE A 47 -14.36 5.12 -5.09
C PHE A 47 -14.48 6.16 -3.98
N VAL A 48 -13.66 6.05 -2.95
CA VAL A 48 -13.54 7.06 -1.89
C VAL A 48 -12.07 7.35 -1.64
N LEU A 49 -11.75 8.58 -1.27
CA LEU A 49 -10.40 8.97 -0.87
C LEU A 49 -10.26 8.95 0.65
N ARG A 50 -9.13 8.43 1.12
CA ARG A 50 -8.66 8.56 2.50
C ARG A 50 -7.28 9.17 2.48
N ARG A 51 -7.14 10.32 3.12
CA ARG A 51 -5.85 10.96 3.29
C ARG A 51 -5.19 10.38 4.54
N GLN A 52 -3.91 10.05 4.44
CA GLN A 52 -3.16 9.60 5.61
C GLN A 52 -2.91 10.76 6.58
N PRO A 53 -2.65 10.50 7.86
CA PRO A 53 -2.23 11.54 8.80
C PRO A 53 -0.94 12.25 8.36
N PRO A 54 -0.77 13.55 8.64
CA PRO A 54 0.47 14.26 8.33
C PRO A 54 1.72 13.58 8.91
N ASN A 55 2.86 13.68 8.21
CA ASN A 55 4.16 13.15 8.65
C ASN A 55 4.18 11.66 9.04
N SER A 56 3.30 10.85 8.43
CA SER A 56 3.16 9.41 8.73
C SER A 56 3.49 8.54 7.52
N PRO A 57 4.77 8.48 7.08
CA PRO A 57 5.16 7.64 5.93
C PRO A 57 5.02 6.14 6.22
N ASP A 58 5.05 5.76 7.49
CA ASP A 58 4.73 4.42 8.00
C ASP A 58 3.26 4.03 7.78
N LEU A 59 2.39 5.04 7.67
CA LEU A 59 1.00 4.90 7.23
C LEU A 59 0.81 5.02 5.71
N ASN A 60 1.87 4.97 4.89
CA ASN A 60 1.78 4.75 3.45
C ASN A 60 2.36 3.39 3.05
N ALA A 61 1.53 2.46 2.54
CA ALA A 61 2.03 1.16 2.09
C ALA A 61 3.08 1.25 0.97
N LEU A 62 3.03 2.31 0.15
CA LEU A 62 4.01 2.54 -0.90
C LEU A 62 5.40 2.85 -0.32
N ASP A 63 5.46 3.81 0.60
CA ASP A 63 6.69 4.24 1.26
C ASP A 63 7.21 3.17 2.23
N LEU A 64 6.32 2.56 3.00
CA LEU A 64 6.65 1.58 4.05
C LEU A 64 7.39 0.35 3.49
N GLY A 65 7.12 -0.07 2.26
CA GLY A 65 7.78 -1.26 1.74
C GLY A 65 7.66 -1.57 0.26
N PHE A 66 6.70 -1.01 -0.47
CA PHE A 66 6.61 -1.27 -1.91
C PHE A 66 7.80 -0.66 -2.66
N PHE A 67 8.09 0.62 -2.47
CA PHE A 67 9.21 1.29 -3.15
C PHE A 67 10.55 0.68 -2.77
N ALA A 68 10.78 0.39 -1.49
CA ALA A 68 11.97 -0.31 -1.05
C ALA A 68 12.11 -1.71 -1.70
N SER A 69 11.00 -2.41 -1.92
CA SER A 69 11.02 -3.71 -2.60
C SER A 69 11.41 -3.59 -4.07
N ILE A 70 10.82 -2.63 -4.80
CA ILE A 70 11.19 -2.34 -6.20
C ILE A 70 12.65 -1.93 -6.28
N GLN A 71 13.10 -1.02 -5.42
CA GLN A 71 14.45 -0.52 -5.39
C GLN A 71 15.47 -1.65 -5.13
N SER A 72 15.14 -2.60 -4.24
CA SER A 72 16.01 -3.76 -3.96
C SER A 72 16.22 -4.67 -5.18
N LEU A 73 15.25 -4.74 -6.10
CA LEU A 73 15.36 -5.48 -7.35
C LEU A 73 16.10 -4.64 -8.39
N GLN A 74 15.76 -3.36 -8.52
CA GLN A 74 16.41 -2.42 -9.42
C GLN A 74 17.92 -2.33 -9.17
N TYR A 75 18.38 -2.35 -7.90
CA TYR A 75 19.81 -2.30 -7.54
C TYR A 75 20.64 -3.48 -8.05
N LYS A 76 20.00 -4.56 -8.51
CA LYS A 76 20.69 -5.68 -9.17
C LYS A 76 21.05 -5.39 -10.63
N SER A 77 20.55 -4.29 -11.19
CA SER A 77 20.76 -3.85 -12.56
C SER A 77 21.64 -2.61 -12.60
N MET A 78 22.55 -2.56 -13.58
CA MET A 78 23.38 -1.37 -13.84
C MET A 78 22.60 -0.38 -14.71
N SER A 79 22.38 0.84 -14.21
CA SER A 79 21.74 1.92 -14.98
C SER A 79 22.71 3.09 -15.16
N ARG A 80 22.91 3.55 -16.40
CA ARG A 80 23.78 4.70 -16.72
C ARG A 80 23.02 5.88 -17.31
N THR A 81 21.76 5.66 -17.68
CA THR A 81 20.87 6.65 -18.28
C THR A 81 19.50 6.63 -17.60
N VAL A 82 18.72 7.69 -17.82
CA VAL A 82 17.33 7.75 -17.38
C VAL A 82 16.51 6.59 -17.97
N ASP A 83 16.74 6.25 -19.24
CA ASP A 83 16.04 5.14 -19.89
C ASP A 83 16.39 3.78 -19.27
N ASP A 84 17.64 3.59 -18.82
CA ASP A 84 18.02 2.38 -18.07
C ASP A 84 17.29 2.29 -16.74
N VAL A 85 17.12 3.42 -16.04
CA VAL A 85 16.38 3.47 -14.77
C VAL A 85 14.90 3.13 -15.00
N ILE A 86 14.28 3.68 -16.05
CA ILE A 86 12.89 3.37 -16.41
C ILE A 86 12.76 1.87 -16.72
N ARG A 87 13.62 1.33 -17.59
CA ARG A 87 13.61 -0.11 -17.93
C ARG A 87 13.81 -0.99 -16.72
N SER A 88 14.78 -0.68 -15.86
CA SER A 88 15.09 -1.47 -14.67
C SER A 88 13.96 -1.42 -13.64
N THR A 89 13.32 -0.26 -13.49
CA THR A 89 12.15 -0.10 -12.60
C THR A 89 10.95 -0.90 -13.09
N LEU A 90 10.66 -0.86 -14.40
CA LEU A 90 9.58 -1.64 -14.99
C LEU A 90 9.85 -3.15 -14.87
N ALA A 91 11.08 -3.60 -15.14
CA ALA A 91 11.45 -4.99 -14.96
C ALA A 91 11.32 -5.43 -13.49
N ALA A 92 11.73 -4.60 -12.54
CA ALA A 92 11.54 -4.85 -11.10
C ALA A 92 10.06 -4.91 -10.71
N PHE A 93 9.20 -4.09 -11.32
CA PHE A 93 7.75 -4.13 -11.09
C PHE A 93 7.15 -5.46 -11.55
N GLU A 94 7.52 -5.93 -12.75
CA GLU A 94 7.07 -7.22 -13.29
C GLU A 94 7.63 -8.42 -12.51
N GLU A 95 8.88 -8.34 -12.02
CA GLU A 95 9.50 -9.38 -11.19
C GLU A 95 8.90 -9.44 -9.78
N LEU A 96 8.32 -8.34 -9.28
CA LEU A 96 7.85 -8.25 -7.91
C LEU A 96 6.68 -9.22 -7.65
N SER A 97 6.96 -10.28 -6.91
CA SER A 97 5.94 -11.24 -6.50
C SER A 97 4.83 -10.61 -5.64
N TYR A 98 3.58 -10.97 -5.91
CA TYR A 98 2.42 -10.64 -5.05
C TYR A 98 2.63 -11.05 -3.57
N LYS A 99 3.44 -12.10 -3.30
CA LYS A 99 3.79 -12.53 -1.92
C LYS A 99 4.57 -11.46 -1.17
N LYS A 100 5.36 -10.64 -1.89
CA LYS A 100 6.04 -9.49 -1.31
C LYS A 100 5.02 -8.41 -0.93
N LEU A 101 4.08 -8.09 -1.82
CA LEU A 101 2.99 -7.13 -1.54
C LEU A 101 2.16 -7.56 -0.33
N GLU A 102 1.74 -8.82 -0.26
CA GLU A 102 1.04 -9.39 0.90
C GLU A 102 1.86 -9.19 2.19
N SER A 103 3.18 -9.37 2.12
CA SER A 103 4.06 -9.15 3.27
C SER A 103 4.18 -7.67 3.68
N VAL A 104 4.11 -6.74 2.71
CA VAL A 104 4.06 -5.29 2.98
C VAL A 104 2.76 -4.93 3.67
N PHE A 105 1.61 -5.40 3.17
CA PHE A 105 0.30 -5.13 3.80
C PHE A 105 0.18 -5.71 5.21
N LEU A 106 0.72 -6.89 5.48
CA LEU A 106 0.77 -7.41 6.85
C LEU A 106 1.65 -6.55 7.76
N THR A 107 2.75 -6.01 7.24
CA THR A 107 3.59 -5.06 7.99
C THR A 107 2.83 -3.77 8.27
N PHE A 108 2.13 -3.26 7.27
CA PHE A 108 1.30 -2.06 7.35
C PHE A 108 0.23 -2.17 8.44
N GLN A 109 -0.48 -3.30 8.50
CA GLN A 109 -1.47 -3.54 9.55
C GLN A 109 -0.82 -3.69 10.94
N SER A 110 0.37 -4.29 11.04
CA SER A 110 1.12 -4.31 12.30
C SER A 110 1.57 -2.93 12.76
N VAL A 111 2.01 -2.07 11.82
CA VAL A 111 2.33 -0.67 12.09
C VAL A 111 1.11 0.08 12.62
N MET A 112 -0.03 -0.02 11.93
CA MET A 112 -1.28 0.60 12.40
C MET A 112 -1.64 0.17 13.83
N ARG A 113 -1.53 -1.12 14.13
CA ARG A 113 -1.76 -1.63 15.48
C ARG A 113 -0.76 -1.05 16.49
N LEU A 114 0.53 -1.00 16.17
CA LEU A 114 1.54 -0.45 17.07
C LEU A 114 1.31 1.03 17.35
N ILE A 115 0.90 1.80 16.35
CA ILE A 115 0.53 3.22 16.53
C ILE A 115 -0.61 3.34 17.54
N LEU A 116 -1.63 2.48 17.44
CA LEU A 116 -2.73 2.46 18.43
C LEU A 116 -2.24 2.03 19.83
N GLU A 117 -1.34 1.04 19.92
CA GLU A 117 -0.73 0.61 21.19
C GLU A 117 0.15 1.70 21.84
N HIS A 118 0.55 2.73 21.08
CA HIS A 118 1.42 3.82 21.54
C HIS A 118 0.73 5.19 21.40
N ASP A 119 -0.60 5.23 21.49
CA ASP A 119 -1.39 6.47 21.54
C ASP A 119 -1.11 7.46 20.38
N GLY A 120 -0.90 6.92 19.17
CA GLY A 120 -0.57 7.72 17.98
C GLY A 120 0.92 8.01 17.80
N GLY A 121 1.78 7.59 18.74
CA GLY A 121 3.22 7.75 18.68
C GLY A 121 3.90 6.82 17.67
N ASN A 122 5.13 7.17 17.30
CA ASN A 122 5.99 6.40 16.39
C ASN A 122 7.19 5.73 17.10
N HIS A 123 7.24 5.80 18.43
CA HIS A 123 8.31 5.23 19.25
C HIS A 123 8.10 3.75 19.54
N TYR A 124 7.89 2.95 18.49
CA TYR A 124 7.68 1.51 18.60
C TYR A 124 8.73 0.72 17.82
N VAL A 125 9.03 -0.48 18.30
CA VAL A 125 9.88 -1.42 17.56
C VAL A 125 8.97 -2.35 16.76
N LEU A 126 9.09 -2.34 15.44
CA LEU A 126 8.33 -3.24 14.58
C LEU A 126 8.81 -4.69 14.78
N PRO A 127 7.98 -5.60 15.31
CA PRO A 127 8.41 -6.96 15.57
C PRO A 127 8.55 -7.75 14.27
N HIS A 128 9.56 -8.62 14.22
CA HIS A 128 9.75 -9.52 13.09
C HIS A 128 8.68 -10.63 13.07
N LEU A 129 7.61 -10.43 12.31
CA LEU A 129 6.45 -11.32 12.21
C LEU A 129 6.73 -12.73 11.62
N LYS A 130 7.98 -13.05 11.25
CA LYS A 130 8.39 -14.35 10.66
C LYS A 130 7.53 -14.76 9.45
N LYS A 131 7.02 -13.78 8.68
CA LYS A 131 6.06 -13.95 7.57
C LYS A 131 6.47 -15.05 6.58
N ALA A 132 7.75 -15.11 6.22
CA ALA A 132 8.26 -16.13 5.30
C ALA A 132 8.16 -17.56 5.86
N ALA A 133 8.45 -17.75 7.16
CA ALA A 133 8.34 -19.05 7.81
C ALA A 133 6.87 -19.47 7.94
N LEU A 134 6.00 -18.55 8.38
CA LEU A 134 4.56 -18.79 8.48
C LEU A 134 3.95 -19.15 7.12
N ARG A 135 4.36 -18.46 6.04
CA ARG A 135 3.91 -18.77 4.68
C ARG A 135 4.31 -20.16 4.24
N ARG A 136 5.55 -20.60 4.51
CA ARG A 136 6.01 -21.97 4.18
C ARG A 136 5.23 -23.03 4.95
N ALA A 137 4.81 -22.73 6.17
CA ALA A 137 3.99 -23.63 6.99
C ALA A 137 2.50 -23.61 6.62
N GLY A 138 2.05 -22.73 5.71
CA GLY A 138 0.63 -22.54 5.41
C GLY A 138 -0.17 -21.84 6.52
N LEU A 139 0.53 -21.19 7.46
CA LEU A 139 -0.04 -20.57 8.67
C LEU A 139 0.02 -19.04 8.64
N LEU A 140 0.30 -18.44 7.48
CA LEU A 140 0.35 -16.98 7.38
C LEU A 140 -1.07 -16.42 7.50
N MET A 141 -1.26 -15.50 8.44
CA MET A 141 -2.52 -14.77 8.58
C MET A 141 -2.82 -13.93 7.33
N GLN A 142 -4.10 -13.79 6.99
CA GLN A 142 -4.53 -12.85 5.94
C GLN A 142 -4.46 -11.41 6.45
N ASN A 143 -4.85 -11.19 7.72
CA ASN A 143 -4.87 -9.89 8.36
C ASN A 143 -4.31 -9.98 9.79
N VAL A 144 -3.72 -8.88 10.27
CA VAL A 144 -3.30 -8.72 11.65
C VAL A 144 -4.51 -8.37 12.51
N SER A 145 -4.69 -9.08 13.63
CA SER A 145 -5.75 -8.79 14.59
C SER A 145 -5.42 -7.53 15.41
N CYS A 146 -6.41 -6.68 15.61
CA CYS A 146 -6.36 -5.51 16.49
C CYS A 146 -7.36 -5.70 17.65
N PRO A 147 -6.90 -5.68 18.91
CA PRO A 147 -7.80 -5.68 20.07
C PRO A 147 -8.77 -4.49 20.05
N VAL A 148 -10.03 -4.72 20.38
CA VAL A 148 -11.07 -3.67 20.43
C VAL A 148 -10.76 -2.60 21.48
N SER A 149 -10.05 -2.98 22.55
CA SER A 149 -9.61 -2.05 23.60
C SER A 149 -8.69 -0.94 23.09
N LEU A 150 -8.07 -1.10 21.91
CA LEU A 150 -7.22 -0.09 21.29
C LEU A 150 -8.00 0.89 20.39
N LEU A 151 -9.32 0.72 20.24
CA LEU A 151 -10.17 1.56 19.39
C LEU A 151 -10.98 2.61 20.19
N LEU A 152 -10.75 2.68 21.50
CA LEU A 152 -11.45 3.56 22.45
C LEU A 152 -10.55 4.74 22.83
#